data_AF-A0A529M8W2-F1
#
_entry.id   AF-A0A529M8W2-F1
#
_cell.length_a   1.000
_cell.length_b   1.000
_cell.length_c   1.000
_cell.angle_alpha   90.00
_cell.angle_beta   90.00
_cell.angle_gamma   90.00
#
_symmetry.space_group_name_H-M   'P 1'
#
loop_
_entity.id
_entity.type
_entity.pdbx_description
1 polymer ?
#
loop_
_entity_poly.entity_id
_entity_poly.type
_entity_poly.pdbx_seq_one_letter_code
_entity_poly.pdbx_strand_id
1 'polypeptide(L)'
;MARSKPSKRLSLAEIERFLVAAEALHLSIIKPFISPHCDHYRQTRVLHEVLLRAVREVTGKDATFIRWNLTGPAQQGPERPAEEPP
;
A
#
# COMPACT_ATOMS: atom_id res chain seq x y z
N MET A 1 15.70 36.05 8.60
CA MET A 1 15.34 34.64 8.44
C MET A 1 15.18 34.37 6.95
N ALA A 2 16.00 33.50 6.36
CA ALA A 2 15.94 33.19 4.93
C ALA A 2 14.61 32.52 4.61
N ARG A 3 13.82 33.15 3.74
CA ARG A 3 12.56 32.62 3.23
C ARG A 3 12.87 31.35 2.44
N SER A 4 12.64 30.18 3.05
CA SER A 4 12.71 28.91 2.33
C SER A 4 11.80 28.99 1.10
N LYS A 5 12.39 28.82 -0.08
CA LYS A 5 11.67 28.75 -1.36
C LYS A 5 10.53 27.72 -1.18
N PRO A 6 9.31 27.97 -1.72
CA PRO A 6 8.23 27.00 -1.65
C PRO A 6 8.77 25.67 -2.18
N SER A 7 8.68 24.64 -1.34
CA SER A 7 9.18 23.30 -1.56
C SER A 7 8.91 22.90 -3.01
N LYS A 8 9.97 22.62 -3.78
CA LYS A 8 9.84 22.29 -5.20
C LYS A 8 8.87 21.12 -5.32
N ARG A 9 7.68 21.37 -5.88
CA ARG A 9 6.72 20.30 -6.18
C ARG A 9 7.38 19.38 -7.19
N LEU A 10 7.28 18.07 -6.97
CA LEU A 10 7.78 17.07 -7.90
C LEU A 10 7.06 17.23 -9.24
N SER A 11 7.82 17.13 -10.33
CA SER A 11 7.27 17.00 -11.67
C SER A 11 6.53 15.66 -11.82
N LEU A 12 5.66 15.56 -12.83
CA LEU A 12 4.90 14.33 -13.08
C LEU A 12 5.82 13.11 -13.26
N ALA A 13 6.90 13.26 -14.01
CA ALA A 13 7.87 12.19 -14.24
C ALA A 13 8.60 11.75 -12.95
N GLU A 14 8.83 12.67 -12.00
CA GLU A 14 9.38 12.32 -10.68
C GLU A 14 8.37 11.59 -9.82
N ILE A 15 7.09 11.97 -9.89
CA ILE A 15 6.00 11.28 -9.20
C ILE A 15 5.85 9.85 -9.72
N GLU A 16 5.88 9.65 -11.04
CA GLU A 16 5.81 8.31 -11.64
C GLU A 16 6.98 7.42 -11.20
N ARG A 17 8.21 7.94 -11.24
CA ARG A 17 9.39 7.21 -10.73
C ARG A 17 9.27 6.85 -9.25
N PHE A 18 8.76 7.79 -8.45
CA PHE A 18 8.50 7.56 -7.04
C PHE A 18 7.46 6.44 -6.82
N LEU A 19 6.37 6.42 -7.59
CA LEU A 19 5.34 5.39 -7.49
C LEU A 19 5.89 4.00 -7.84
N VAL A 20 6.70 3.88 -8.90
CA VAL A 20 7.35 2.62 -9.28
C VAL A 20 8.28 2.12 -8.15
N ALA A 21 9.06 3.03 -7.55
CA ALA A 21 9.93 2.68 -6.43
C ALA A 21 9.13 2.27 -5.18
N ALA A 22 8.03 2.97 -4.89
CA ALA A 22 7.15 2.66 -3.77
C ALA A 22 6.49 1.28 -3.92
N GLU A 23 6.05 0.92 -5.14
CA GLU A 23 5.51 -0.40 -5.45
C GLU A 23 6.56 -1.51 -5.24
N ALA A 24 7.78 -1.31 -5.75
CA ALA A 24 8.87 -2.27 -5.54
C ALA A 24 9.20 -2.47 -4.06
N LEU A 25 9.22 -1.38 -3.27
CA LEU A 25 9.42 -1.45 -1.83
C LEU A 25 8.27 -2.18 -1.13
N HIS A 26 7.02 -1.88 -1.49
CA HIS A 26 5.84 -2.59 -0.96
C HIS A 26 5.96 -4.11 -1.17
N LEU A 27 6.31 -4.54 -2.39
CA LEU A 27 6.51 -5.96 -2.70
C LEU A 27 7.62 -6.59 -1.84
N SER A 28 8.71 -5.88 -1.59
CA SER A 28 9.79 -6.37 -0.72
C SER A 28 9.37 -6.53 0.75
N ILE A 29 8.39 -5.75 1.21
CA ILE A 29 7.85 -5.79 2.57
C ILE A 29 6.87 -6.95 2.77
N ILE A 30 6.01 -7.22 1.80
CA ILE A 30 4.96 -8.25 1.93
C ILE A 30 5.40 -9.66 1.50
N LYS A 31 6.44 -9.77 0.68
CA LYS A 31 6.91 -11.04 0.12
C LYS A 31 7.57 -12.01 1.12
N PRO A 32 8.31 -11.55 2.15
CA PRO A 32 8.89 -12.47 3.12
C PRO A 32 7.82 -13.25 3.88
N PHE A 33 7.93 -14.58 3.90
CA PHE A 33 7.07 -15.44 4.71
C PHE A 33 7.57 -15.47 6.16
N ILE A 34 7.43 -14.33 6.84
CA ILE A 34 7.83 -14.15 8.24
C ILE A 34 6.61 -14.25 9.15
N SER A 35 6.82 -14.81 10.35
CA SER A 35 5.74 -14.97 11.33
C SER A 35 5.10 -13.62 11.68
N PRO A 36 3.76 -13.49 11.65
CA PRO A 36 3.07 -12.26 12.06
C PRO A 36 3.35 -11.82 13.49
N HIS A 37 3.85 -12.73 14.32
CA HIS A 37 4.13 -12.50 15.73
C HIS A 37 5.57 -12.05 16.01
N CYS A 38 6.47 -12.09 15.02
CA CYS A 38 7.86 -11.71 15.24
C CYS A 38 8.06 -10.19 15.11
N ASP A 39 9.10 -9.68 15.77
CA ASP A 39 9.42 -8.26 15.74
C ASP A 39 9.75 -7.77 14.32
N HIS A 40 10.38 -8.61 13.50
CA HIS A 40 10.65 -8.29 12.09
C HIS A 40 9.35 -7.97 11.33
N TYR A 41 8.28 -8.75 11.52
CA TYR A 41 7.00 -8.47 10.90
C TYR A 41 6.37 -7.18 11.42
N ARG A 42 6.46 -6.91 12.73
CA ARG A 42 5.96 -5.65 13.30
C ARG A 42 6.68 -4.44 12.70
N GLN A 43 7.99 -4.51 12.55
CA GLN A 43 8.78 -3.42 11.94
C GLN A 43 8.44 -3.23 10.46
N THR A 44 8.27 -4.31 9.69
CA THR A 44 7.89 -4.19 8.28
C THR A 44 6.48 -3.64 8.09
N ARG A 45 5.54 -3.92 9.02
CA ARG A 45 4.20 -3.30 9.05
C ARG A 45 4.27 -1.79 9.28
N VAL A 46 5.07 -1.33 10.24
CA VAL A 46 5.27 0.10 10.49
C VAL A 46 5.88 0.79 9.26
N LEU A 47 6.90 0.18 8.65
CA LEU A 47 7.50 0.71 7.41
C LEU A 47 6.47 0.82 6.28
N HIS A 48 5.60 -0.17 6.13
CA HIS A 48 4.52 -0.17 5.15
C HIS A 48 3.52 0.98 5.36
N GLU A 49 3.14 1.25 6.60
CA GLU A 49 2.23 2.36 6.94
C GLU A 49 2.86 3.73 6.65
N VAL A 50 4.15 3.90 6.95
CA VAL A 50 4.89 5.12 6.63
C VAL A 50 4.97 5.31 5.12
N LEU A 51 5.21 4.24 4.36
CA LEU A 51 5.25 4.28 2.89
C LEU A 51 3.90 4.74 2.32
N LEU A 52 2.79 4.18 2.79
CA LEU A 52 1.44 4.58 2.41
C LEU A 52 1.19 6.07 2.63
N ARG A 53 1.56 6.56 3.82
CA ARG A 53 1.43 7.97 4.17
C ARG A 53 2.27 8.86 3.25
N ALA A 54 3.52 8.48 2.97
CA ALA A 54 4.39 9.22 2.07
C ALA A 54 3.81 9.31 0.65
N VAL A 55 3.23 8.22 0.13
CA VAL A 55 2.58 8.24 -1.19
C VAL A 55 1.41 9.21 -1.21
N ARG A 56 0.60 9.25 -0.15
CA ARG A 56 -0.51 10.20 -0.02
C ARG A 56 -0.05 11.64 0.02
N GLU A 57 1.00 11.93 0.80
CA GLU A 57 1.55 13.29 0.92
C GLU A 57 2.18 13.78 -0.40
N VAL A 58 2.82 12.89 -1.15
CA VAL A 58 3.47 13.22 -2.43
C VAL A 58 2.46 13.38 -3.57
N THR A 59 1.47 12.49 -3.66
CA THR A 59 0.56 12.41 -4.82
C THR A 59 -0.79 13.07 -4.58
N GLY A 60 -1.15 13.35 -3.32
CA GLY A 60 -2.48 13.78 -2.91
C GLY A 60 -3.54 12.68 -3.03
N LYS A 61 -3.15 11.44 -3.33
CA LYS A 61 -4.03 10.29 -3.55
C LYS A 61 -3.58 9.13 -2.70
N ASP A 62 -4.54 8.33 -2.24
CA ASP A 62 -4.20 7.05 -1.61
C ASP A 62 -3.64 6.09 -2.65
N ALA A 63 -2.63 5.32 -2.26
CA ALA A 63 -2.04 4.29 -3.11
C ALA A 63 -3.04 3.12 -3.26
N THR A 64 -3.89 3.16 -4.28
CA THR A 64 -4.89 2.11 -4.56
C THR A 64 -4.26 0.76 -4.92
N PHE A 65 -2.99 0.75 -5.30
CA PHE A 65 -2.16 -0.44 -5.57
C PHE A 65 -1.69 -1.15 -4.29
N ILE A 66 -1.92 -0.57 -3.10
CA ILE A 66 -1.53 -1.13 -1.81
C ILE A 66 -2.78 -1.62 -1.06
N ARG A 67 -3.46 -2.64 -1.60
CA ARG A 67 -4.22 -3.56 -0.73
C ARG A 67 -3.19 -4.47 -0.11
N TRP A 68 -3.09 -4.46 1.22
CA TRP A 68 -2.36 -5.50 1.95
C TRP A 68 -2.98 -6.85 1.61
N ASN A 69 -2.45 -7.53 0.59
CA ASN A 69 -2.83 -8.89 0.24
C ASN A 69 -2.16 -9.83 1.24
N LEU A 70 -2.72 -9.88 2.44
CA LEU A 70 -2.86 -11.12 3.18
C LEU A 70 -4.35 -11.23 3.51
N THR A 71 -5.06 -12.02 2.70
CA THR A 71 -6.38 -12.61 3.01
C THR A 71 -7.34 -11.68 3.78
N GLY A 72 -8.02 -10.77 3.08
CA GLY A 72 -9.35 -10.37 3.53
C GLY A 72 -10.29 -11.58 3.42
N PRO A 73 -11.39 -11.67 4.21
CA PRO A 73 -12.39 -12.70 3.97
C PRO A 73 -12.79 -12.62 2.50
N ALA A 74 -12.78 -13.77 1.81
CA ALA A 74 -13.30 -13.85 0.46
C ALA A 74 -14.65 -13.11 0.46
N GLN A 75 -14.80 -12.11 -0.41
CA GLN A 75 -16.12 -11.62 -0.73
C GLN A 75 -16.87 -12.85 -1.22
N GLN A 76 -17.74 -13.39 -0.37
CA GLN A 76 -18.73 -14.36 -0.78
C GLN A 76 -19.44 -13.67 -1.94
N GLY A 77 -19.25 -14.19 -3.15
CA GLY A 77 -20.05 -13.79 -4.29
C GLY A 77 -21.52 -13.91 -3.91
N PRO A 78 -22.41 -13.15 -4.57
CA PRO A 78 -23.84 -13.17 -4.24
C PRO A 78 -24.29 -14.63 -4.15
N GLU A 79 -24.83 -15.01 -2.98
CA GLU A 79 -25.38 -16.34 -2.77
C GLU A 79 -26.31 -16.64 -3.96
N ARG A 80 -25.96 -17.67 -4.73
CA ARG A 80 -26.87 -18.24 -5.72
C ARG A 80 -28.15 -18.61 -4.97
N PRO A 81 -29.34 -18.17 -5.42
CA PRO A 81 -30.59 -18.62 -4.82
C PRO A 81 -30.63 -20.15 -4.87
N ALA A 82 -31.02 -20.76 -3.76
CA ALA A 82 -31.16 -22.20 -3.64
C ALA A 82 -32.07 -22.72 -4.75
N GLU A 83 -31.52 -23.58 -5.60
CA GLU A 83 -32.28 -24.36 -6.56
C GLU A 83 -32.97 -25.49 -5.77
N GLU A 84 -34.30 -25.42 -5.69
CA GLU A 84 -35.15 -26.37 -4.99
C GLU A 84 -35.17 -27.71 -5.77
N PRO A 85 -34.89 -28.86 -5.13
CA PRO A 85 -34.83 -30.15 -5.81
C PRO A 85 -36.23 -30.73 -6.11
N PRO A 86 -36.33 -31.69 -7.05
CA PRO A 86 -37.58 -32.05 -7.73
C PRO A 86 -38.63 -32.78 -6.89
#